data_AF-A0A813JQ03-F1
#
_entry.id   AF-A0A813JQ03-F1
#
_cell.length_a   1.000
_cell.length_b   1.000
_cell.length_c   1.000
_cell.angle_alpha   90.00
_cell.angle_beta   90.00
_cell.angle_gamma   90.00
#
_symmetry.space_group_name_H-M   'P 1'
#
loop_
_entity.id
_entity.type
_entity.pdbx_description
1 polymer ?
#
loop_
_entity_poly.entity_id
_entity_poly.type
_entity_poly.pdbx_seq_one_letter_code
_entity_poly.pdbx_strand_id
1 'polypeptide(L)'
;MGFIFATNCTLDHIREVLSKYIKTQAAKVGQVAVVDWFIPSGPTGMDPSQTNFFQALNIGTKIVKGQIELVSDFQILKIGEKVSASGAVLLAKLGIKPFEYQMQVQQVYQDATVFSAAVLDISDAVLIQKFIAGV
;
A
#
# COMPACT_ATOMS: atom_id res chain seq x y z
N MET A 1 -11.55 15.99 -4.62
CA MET A 1 -11.47 16.94 -3.50
C MET A 1 -12.80 16.94 -2.80
N GLY A 2 -12.81 16.81 -1.48
CA GLY A 2 -14.02 16.79 -0.65
C GLY A 2 -13.76 17.50 0.67
N PHE A 3 -14.83 17.95 1.33
CA PHE A 3 -14.76 18.61 2.62
C PHE A 3 -15.36 17.69 3.68
N ILE A 4 -14.66 17.56 4.81
CA ILE A 4 -15.13 16.80 5.98
C ILE A 4 -15.43 17.83 7.07
N PHE A 5 -16.69 17.90 7.50
CA PHE A 5 -17.11 18.77 8.59
C PHE A 5 -17.16 17.96 9.87
N ALA A 6 -16.24 18.26 10.78
CA ALA A 6 -16.14 17.67 12.10
C ALA A 6 -16.66 18.68 13.14
N THR A 7 -17.87 18.49 13.63
CA THR A 7 -18.53 19.45 14.53
C THR A 7 -18.29 19.16 16.01
N ASN A 8 -17.67 18.04 16.40
CA ASN A 8 -17.47 17.63 17.80
C ASN A 8 -16.27 16.68 18.02
N CYS A 9 -15.16 16.85 17.29
CA CYS A 9 -13.97 16.02 17.48
C CYS A 9 -12.67 16.82 17.43
N THR A 10 -11.66 16.33 18.14
CA THR A 10 -10.30 16.86 18.10
C THR A 10 -9.62 16.46 16.79
N LEU A 11 -8.66 17.26 16.37
CA LEU A 11 -7.87 17.01 15.15
C LEU A 11 -7.15 15.66 15.19
N ASP A 12 -6.64 15.26 16.36
CA ASP A 12 -5.98 13.97 16.57
C ASP A 12 -6.94 12.79 16.38
N HIS A 13 -8.18 12.92 16.86
CA HIS A 13 -9.19 11.87 16.70
C HIS A 13 -9.55 11.68 15.23
N ILE A 14 -9.65 12.76 14.45
CA ILE A 14 -9.88 12.68 13.00
C ILE A 14 -8.73 11.91 12.35
N ARG A 15 -7.48 12.22 12.70
CA ARG A 15 -6.30 11.52 12.18
C ARG A 15 -6.34 10.03 12.49
N GLU A 16 -6.63 9.66 13.74
CA GLU A 16 -6.69 8.27 14.18
C GLU A 16 -7.76 7.50 13.40
N VAL A 17 -8.96 8.08 13.26
CA VAL A 17 -10.05 7.49 12.49
C VAL A 17 -9.66 7.30 11.03
N LEU A 18 -9.07 8.32 10.40
CA LEU A 18 -8.63 8.23 9.00
C LEU A 18 -7.54 7.18 8.78
N SER A 19 -6.62 7.05 9.74
CA SER A 19 -5.54 6.06 9.70
C SER A 19 -6.05 4.64 9.95
N LYS A 20 -7.15 4.50 10.70
CA LYS A 20 -7.78 3.20 11.00
C LYS A 20 -8.58 2.65 9.81
N TYR A 21 -9.23 3.52 9.04
CA TYR A 21 -10.10 3.11 7.93
C TYR A 21 -9.35 3.11 6.59
N ILE A 22 -8.37 2.21 6.47
CA ILE A 22 -7.65 1.97 5.22
C ILE A 22 -8.36 0.86 4.44
N LYS A 23 -8.58 1.09 3.14
CA LYS A 23 -9.11 0.06 2.23
C LYS A 23 -8.01 -0.51 1.37
N THR A 24 -7.82 -1.83 1.45
CA THR A 24 -6.95 -2.57 0.54
C THR A 24 -7.66 -2.87 -0.77
N GLN A 25 -6.98 -2.67 -1.88
CA GLN A 25 -7.46 -2.93 -3.24
C GLN A 25 -6.47 -3.81 -4.00
N ALA A 26 -6.99 -4.70 -4.83
CA ALA A 26 -6.19 -5.43 -5.80
C ALA A 26 -5.70 -4.48 -6.91
N ALA A 27 -4.50 -4.76 -7.44
CA ALA A 27 -3.97 -4.02 -8.57
C ALA A 27 -4.81 -4.28 -9.82
N LYS A 28 -5.17 -3.22 -10.55
CA LYS A 28 -5.90 -3.31 -11.82
C LYS A 28 -4.96 -3.19 -13.01
N VAL A 29 -5.27 -3.90 -14.09
CA VAL A 29 -4.50 -3.84 -15.34
C VAL A 29 -4.43 -2.40 -15.85
N GLY A 30 -3.23 -1.96 -16.22
CA GLY A 30 -3.00 -0.61 -16.76
C GLY A 30 -2.96 0.50 -15.72
N GLN A 31 -3.24 0.22 -14.45
CA GLN A 31 -3.03 1.16 -13.35
C GLN A 31 -1.52 1.37 -13.14
N VAL A 32 -1.11 2.61 -12.81
CA VAL A 32 0.26 2.90 -12.42
C VAL A 32 0.50 2.38 -11.01
N ALA A 33 1.55 1.58 -10.82
CA ALA A 33 1.93 1.08 -9.52
C ALA A 33 2.47 2.20 -8.63
N VAL A 34 1.90 2.32 -7.44
CA VAL A 34 2.28 3.33 -6.42
C VAL A 34 3.25 2.78 -5.38
N VAL A 35 3.41 1.47 -5.33
CA VAL A 35 4.31 0.75 -4.42
C VAL A 35 5.03 -0.35 -5.19
N ASP A 36 6.26 -0.64 -4.78
CA ASP A 36 7.01 -1.79 -5.25
C ASP A 36 6.48 -3.05 -4.55
N TRP A 37 6.29 -4.14 -5.31
CA TRP A 37 5.84 -5.41 -4.74
C TRP A 37 6.61 -6.59 -5.31
N PHE A 38 7.07 -7.46 -4.39
CA PHE A 38 7.86 -8.64 -4.68
C PHE A 38 7.11 -9.90 -4.22
N ILE A 39 7.18 -10.96 -5.03
CA ILE A 39 6.77 -12.31 -4.58
C ILE A 39 8.02 -12.97 -4.00
N PRO A 40 7.99 -13.42 -2.74
CA PRO A 40 9.09 -14.19 -2.19
C PRO A 40 9.17 -15.58 -2.85
N SER A 41 10.38 -16.12 -2.92
CA SER A 41 10.61 -17.52 -3.28
C SER A 41 9.86 -18.47 -2.34
N GLY A 42 9.36 -19.58 -2.90
CA GLY A 42 8.56 -20.55 -2.15
C GLY A 42 7.28 -21.01 -2.84
N PRO A 43 6.49 -21.87 -2.18
CA PRO A 43 5.35 -22.53 -2.77
C PRO A 43 4.19 -21.54 -2.96
N THR A 44 3.70 -21.44 -4.20
CA THR A 44 2.58 -20.55 -4.54
C THR A 44 1.21 -21.16 -4.25
N GLY A 45 1.15 -22.48 -4.04
CA GLY A 45 -0.11 -23.23 -3.92
C GLY A 45 -0.88 -23.36 -5.24
N MET A 46 -0.31 -22.95 -6.38
CA MET A 46 -0.96 -23.05 -7.69
C MET A 46 -0.75 -24.42 -8.34
N ASP A 47 -1.76 -24.85 -9.10
CA ASP A 47 -1.75 -26.10 -9.88
C ASP A 47 -0.63 -26.12 -10.94
N PRO A 48 0.08 -27.26 -11.10
CA PRO A 48 1.15 -27.42 -12.10
C PRO A 48 0.73 -27.17 -13.56
N SER A 49 -0.56 -27.26 -13.87
CA SER A 49 -1.11 -26.98 -15.21
C SER A 49 -0.99 -25.51 -15.62
N GLN A 50 -0.85 -24.58 -14.66
CA GLN A 50 -0.75 -23.14 -14.90
C GLN A 50 0.70 -22.64 -15.02
N THR A 51 1.69 -23.52 -15.16
CA THR A 51 3.11 -23.16 -15.30
C THR A 51 3.39 -22.24 -16.49
N ASN A 52 2.62 -22.34 -17.57
CA ASN A 52 2.73 -21.47 -18.75
C ASN A 52 2.60 -19.98 -18.42
N PHE A 53 1.81 -19.61 -17.40
CA PHE A 53 1.66 -18.21 -16.99
C PHE A 53 2.95 -17.61 -16.41
N PHE A 54 3.66 -18.40 -15.62
CA PHE A 54 4.92 -17.97 -14.99
C PHE A 54 6.05 -17.92 -16.01
N GLN A 55 6.07 -18.86 -16.96
CA GLN A 55 7.03 -18.86 -18.07
C GLN A 55 6.85 -17.64 -18.98
N ALA A 56 5.60 -17.27 -19.31
CA ALA A 56 5.31 -16.08 -20.11
C ALA A 56 5.73 -14.76 -19.43
N LEU A 57 5.81 -14.75 -18.09
CA LEU A 57 6.27 -13.63 -17.29
C LEU A 57 7.78 -13.66 -17.01
N ASN A 58 8.51 -14.64 -17.57
CA ASN A 58 9.93 -14.87 -17.33
C ASN A 58 10.26 -15.09 -15.84
N ILE A 59 9.33 -15.70 -15.10
CA ILE A 59 9.49 -16.05 -13.69
C ILE A 59 10.04 -17.47 -13.60
N GLY A 60 11.21 -17.64 -12.97
CA GLY A 60 11.81 -18.95 -12.74
C GLY A 60 11.01 -19.78 -11.72
N THR A 61 10.23 -20.74 -12.20
CA THR A 61 9.42 -21.63 -11.34
C THR A 61 9.82 -23.10 -11.51
N LYS A 62 9.69 -23.88 -10.43
CA LYS A 62 9.92 -25.33 -10.40
C LYS A 62 8.69 -26.03 -9.83
N ILE A 63 8.37 -27.22 -10.34
CA ILE A 63 7.31 -28.05 -9.77
C ILE A 63 7.90 -28.89 -8.63
N VAL A 64 7.37 -28.72 -7.42
CA VAL A 64 7.78 -29.45 -6.21
C VAL A 64 6.55 -30.02 -5.53
N LYS A 65 6.55 -31.34 -5.25
CA LYS A 65 5.43 -32.05 -4.59
C LYS A 65 4.05 -31.79 -5.22
N GLY A 66 3.99 -31.59 -6.54
CA GLY A 66 2.73 -31.35 -7.26
C GLY A 66 2.20 -29.92 -7.16
N GLN A 67 3.01 -28.94 -6.74
CA GLN A 67 2.68 -27.51 -6.73
C GLN A 67 3.77 -26.69 -7.42
N ILE A 68 3.41 -25.48 -7.87
CA ILE A 68 4.37 -24.52 -8.44
C ILE A 68 5.08 -23.77 -7.32
N GLU A 69 6.42 -23.81 -7.34
CA GLU A 69 7.31 -23.12 -6.41
C GLU A 69 8.19 -22.11 -7.16
N LEU A 70 8.31 -20.88 -6.66
CA LEU A 70 9.24 -19.88 -7.20
C LEU A 70 10.67 -20.19 -6.75
N VAL A 71 11.61 -20.19 -7.70
CA VAL A 71 13.04 -20.43 -7.44
C VAL A 71 13.73 -19.20 -6.86
N SER A 72 13.29 -18.01 -7.26
CA SER A 72 13.84 -16.73 -6.82
C SER A 72 12.73 -15.72 -6.59
N ASP A 73 13.04 -14.71 -5.77
CA ASP A 73 12.14 -13.58 -5.58
C ASP A 73 11.93 -12.84 -6.91
N PHE A 74 10.70 -12.42 -7.18
CA PHE A 74 10.36 -11.73 -8.43
C PHE A 74 9.58 -10.45 -8.16
N GLN A 75 10.02 -9.35 -8.76
CA GLN A 75 9.33 -8.06 -8.68
C GLN A 75 8.15 -8.03 -9.66
N ILE A 76 6.92 -8.05 -9.16
CA ILE A 76 5.72 -7.91 -10.01
C ILE A 76 5.43 -6.44 -10.31
N LEU A 77 5.53 -5.59 -9.29
CA LEU A 77 5.17 -4.19 -9.36
C LEU A 77 6.39 -3.34 -9.11
N LYS A 78 6.58 -2.36 -9.98
CA LYS A 78 7.59 -1.33 -9.85
C LYS A 78 6.93 0.05 -9.83
N ILE A 79 7.31 0.90 -8.88
CA ILE A 79 6.75 2.26 -8.76
C ILE A 79 6.88 2.99 -10.10
N GLY A 80 5.78 3.57 -10.56
CA GLY A 80 5.69 4.33 -11.81
C GLY A 80 5.47 3.48 -13.06
N GLU A 81 5.53 2.14 -12.97
CA GLU A 81 5.25 1.24 -14.09
C GLU A 81 3.76 0.87 -14.15
N LYS A 82 3.26 0.57 -15.36
CA LYS A 82 1.89 0.08 -15.54
C LYS A 82 1.81 -1.39 -15.14
N VAL A 83 0.79 -1.72 -14.36
CA VAL A 83 0.50 -3.09 -13.96
C VAL A 83 0.16 -3.92 -15.20
N SER A 84 0.95 -4.98 -15.44
CA SER A 84 0.71 -5.93 -16.54
C SER A 84 -0.54 -6.77 -16.28
N ALA A 85 -1.19 -7.23 -17.35
CA ALA A 85 -2.40 -8.05 -17.24
C ALA A 85 -2.16 -9.33 -16.43
N SER A 86 -1.06 -10.01 -16.72
CA SER A 86 -0.66 -11.24 -16.04
C SER A 86 -0.26 -11.00 -14.57
N GLY A 87 0.39 -9.86 -14.27
CA GLY A 87 0.74 -9.48 -12.90
C GLY A 87 -0.47 -9.20 -12.02
N ALA A 88 -1.49 -8.51 -12.55
CA ALA A 88 -2.75 -8.26 -11.84
C ALA A 88 -3.51 -9.56 -11.53
N VAL A 89 -3.58 -10.48 -12.51
CA VAL A 89 -4.23 -11.79 -12.33
C VAL A 89 -3.50 -12.64 -11.28
N LEU A 90 -2.16 -12.63 -11.29
CA LEU A 90 -1.35 -13.36 -10.31
C LEU A 90 -1.56 -12.82 -8.89
N LEU A 91 -1.53 -11.50 -8.71
CA LEU A 91 -1.82 -10.85 -7.43
C LEU A 91 -3.23 -11.18 -6.94
N ALA A 92 -4.22 -11.17 -7.83
CA ALA A 92 -5.59 -11.54 -7.50
C ALA A 92 -5.72 -13.01 -7.08
N LYS A 93 -5.03 -13.93 -7.76
CA LYS A 93 -5.00 -15.37 -7.41
C LYS A 93 -4.29 -15.64 -6.09
N LEU A 94 -3.23 -14.90 -5.79
CA LEU A 94 -2.53 -14.97 -4.50
C LEU A 94 -3.31 -14.26 -3.36
N GLY A 95 -4.42 -13.59 -3.66
CA GLY A 95 -5.21 -12.85 -2.68
C GLY A 95 -4.50 -11.59 -2.15
N ILE A 96 -3.41 -11.16 -2.78
CA ILE A 96 -2.58 -10.04 -2.34
C ILE A 96 -3.18 -8.73 -2.88
N LYS A 97 -3.36 -7.77 -1.99
CA LYS A 97 -3.89 -6.44 -2.30
C LYS A 97 -2.83 -5.38 -1.99
N PRO A 98 -1.96 -5.04 -2.96
CA PRO A 98 -0.81 -4.19 -2.70
C PRO A 98 -1.17 -2.71 -2.56
N PHE A 99 -2.37 -2.28 -3.01
CA PHE A 99 -2.75 -0.88 -2.97
C PHE A 99 -3.62 -0.57 -1.77
N GLU A 100 -3.23 0.44 -1.01
CA GLU A 100 -3.98 0.97 0.12
C GLU A 100 -4.51 2.35 -0.24
N TYR A 101 -5.83 2.51 -0.10
CA TYR A 101 -6.47 3.81 -0.25
C TYR A 101 -6.82 4.31 1.13
N GLN A 102 -6.22 5.46 1.45
CA GLN A 102 -6.53 6.26 2.62
C GLN A 102 -6.94 7.65 2.18
N MET A 103 -7.76 8.30 3.00
CA MET A 103 -8.06 9.72 2.81
C MET A 103 -6.91 10.54 3.36
N GLN A 104 -6.17 11.20 2.46
CA GLN A 104 -5.11 12.13 2.86
C GLN A 104 -5.70 13.51 3.11
N VAL A 105 -5.54 14.03 4.32
CA VAL A 105 -5.89 15.41 4.67
C VAL A 105 -4.81 16.32 4.09
N GLN A 106 -5.21 17.36 3.34
CA GLN A 106 -4.28 18.35 2.81
C GLN A 106 -4.24 19.62 3.65
N GLN A 107 -5.42 20.08 4.10
CA GLN A 107 -5.60 21.31 4.84
C GLN A 107 -6.63 21.10 5.94
N VAL A 108 -6.43 21.77 7.06
CA VAL A 108 -7.36 21.80 8.19
C VAL A 108 -7.77 23.24 8.42
N TYR A 109 -9.06 23.47 8.61
CA TYR A 109 -9.57 24.78 9.00
C TYR A 109 -10.15 24.68 10.42
N GLN A 110 -9.66 25.53 11.31
CA GLN A 110 -10.14 25.64 12.69
C GLN A 110 -10.04 27.08 13.16
N ASP A 111 -11.12 27.61 13.76
CA ASP A 111 -11.16 28.93 14.40
C ASP A 111 -10.55 30.06 13.54
N ALA A 112 -11.04 30.19 12.30
CA ALA A 112 -10.58 31.17 11.30
C ALA A 112 -9.11 31.03 10.84
N THR A 113 -8.44 29.95 11.21
CA THR A 113 -7.05 29.66 10.85
C THR A 113 -6.97 28.42 9.97
N VAL A 114 -6.09 28.45 8.96
CA VAL A 114 -5.81 27.30 8.08
C VAL A 114 -4.47 26.70 8.46
N PHE A 115 -4.47 25.42 8.78
CA PHE A 115 -3.27 24.65 9.08
C PHE A 115 -2.95 23.71 7.91
N SER A 116 -1.65 23.57 7.62
CA SER A 116 -1.16 22.51 6.74
C SER A 116 -1.27 21.15 7.45
N ALA A 117 -1.46 20.08 6.69
CA ALA A 117 -1.48 18.72 7.21
C ALA A 117 -0.25 18.38 8.08
N ALA A 118 0.91 19.00 7.80
CA ALA A 118 2.13 18.80 8.56
C ALA A 118 2.04 19.25 10.04
N VAL A 119 1.11 20.16 10.38
CA VAL A 119 0.89 20.57 11.78
C VAL A 119 0.26 19.43 12.59
N LEU A 120 -0.54 18.57 11.96
CA LEU A 120 -1.08 17.37 12.59
C LEU A 120 -0.01 16.30 12.89
N ASP A 121 1.19 16.39 12.27
CA ASP A 121 2.30 15.47 12.49
C ASP A 121 3.18 15.86 13.70
N ILE A 122 2.91 17.01 14.34
CA ILE A 122 3.66 17.46 15.50
C ILE A 122 3.18 16.70 16.73
N SER A 123 3.97 15.71 17.17
CA SER A 123 3.69 14.97 18.40
C SER A 123 4.28 15.65 19.64
N ASP A 124 3.76 15.32 20.81
CA ASP A 124 4.27 15.79 22.11
C ASP A 124 5.77 15.46 22.30
N ALA A 125 6.23 14.36 21.71
CA ALA A 125 7.64 13.99 21.71
C ALA A 125 8.53 15.05 21.01
N VAL A 126 8.04 15.65 19.93
CA VAL A 126 8.74 16.73 19.21
C VAL A 126 8.79 18.00 20.06
N LEU A 127 7.71 18.30 20.81
CA LEU A 127 7.66 19.42 21.73
C LEU A 127 8.65 19.25 22.88
N ILE A 128 8.70 18.06 23.48
CA ILE A 128 9.63 17.72 24.57
C ILE A 128 11.08 17.80 24.10
N GLN A 129 11.41 17.25 22.92
CA GLN A 129 12.78 17.35 22.37
C GLN A 129 13.22 18.80 22.15
N LYS A 130 12.35 19.64 21.58
CA LYS A 130 12.66 21.05 21.37
C LYS A 130 12.80 21.82 22.68
N PHE A 131 12.00 21.47 23.69
CA PHE A 131 12.08 22.06 25.01
C PHE A 131 13.40 21.70 25.71
N ILE A 132 13.82 20.43 25.66
CA ILE A 132 15.10 19.97 26.22
C ILE A 132 16.29 20.58 25.46
N ALA A 133 16.21 20.71 24.14
CA ALA A 133 17.29 21.32 23.33
C ALA A 133 17.47 22.83 23.56
N GLY A 134 16.49 23.51 24.16
CA GLY A 134 16.52 24.93 24.47
C GLY A 134 16.93 25.25 25.92
N VAL A 135 17.09 24.24 26.77
CA VAL A 135 17.65 24.33 28.15
C VAL A 135 19.15 24.07 28.08
#